data_AF-A0AA91Q499-F1
#
_entry.id   AF-A0AA91Q499-F1
#
_cell.length_a   1.000
_cell.length_b   1.000
_cell.length_c   1.000
_cell.angle_alpha   90.00
_cell.angle_beta   90.00
_cell.angle_gamma   90.00
#
_symmetry.space_group_name_H-M   'P 1'
#
loop_
_entity.id
_entity.type
_entity.pdbx_description
1 polymer ?
#
loop_
_entity_poly.entity_id
_entity_poly.type
_entity_poly.pdbx_seq_one_letter_code
_entity_poly.pdbx_strand_id
1 'polypeptide(L)'
;MDLEASNRDKIIVIGCSEDDIHGTTVKYALVSNHEVHVVSRIPLFKSYIKSVLASCAKEKTTLVLVYEEMKMLLEFLLILQSIESNGEEKNTWNSPGFKIIVLRNCDTTSKVNPLAESEVALQQILRFISMKLGATYAVVSTAKSFADPTGAVELVANVANQEKDAKLQVYNTHGIELCNEVMLHQLVPKDWDNWSKIGLLSRSIPRDSNGTMLESESEFMSLDDLFHSSFQSQESTESLLQFFSQHGLPRKITTRNDHHENLLTYADMIQQLKALE
;
A
#
# COMPACT_ATOMS: atom_id res chain seq x y z
N MET A 1 35.49 14.36 4.40
CA MET A 1 34.29 13.65 4.88
C MET A 1 33.22 14.72 4.93
N ASP A 2 32.40 14.74 3.89
CA ASP A 2 31.69 15.92 3.43
C ASP A 2 30.46 16.21 4.28
N LEU A 3 30.39 17.42 4.83
CA LEU A 3 29.22 17.93 5.56
C LEU A 3 27.94 17.96 4.70
N GLU A 4 28.04 17.81 3.38
CA GLU A 4 26.89 17.77 2.46
C GLU A 4 26.13 16.45 2.47
N ALA A 5 26.74 15.34 2.91
CA ALA A 5 26.05 14.05 2.99
C ALA A 5 24.99 14.00 4.12
N SER A 6 25.12 14.87 5.13
CA SER A 6 24.28 14.85 6.34
C SER A 6 22.89 15.46 6.18
N ASN A 7 22.55 16.04 5.01
CA ASN A 7 21.33 16.85 4.84
C ASN A 7 20.45 16.39 3.65
N ARG A 8 20.71 15.22 3.09
CA ARG A 8 19.95 14.68 1.96
C ARG A 8 18.71 13.94 2.44
N ASP A 9 17.60 14.14 1.74
CA ASP A 9 16.38 13.36 1.99
C ASP A 9 16.61 11.94 1.44
N LYS A 10 16.11 10.92 2.16
CA LYS A 10 16.28 9.53 1.74
C LYS A 10 14.97 8.96 1.23
N ILE A 11 15.03 8.21 0.12
CA ILE A 11 13.89 7.48 -0.43
C ILE A 11 14.27 6.01 -0.52
N ILE A 12 13.48 5.16 0.14
CA ILE A 12 13.66 3.72 0.10
C ILE A 12 12.42 3.13 -0.55
N VAL A 13 12.56 2.54 -1.73
CA VAL A 13 11.52 1.83 -2.44
C VAL A 13 11.70 0.35 -2.20
N ILE A 14 10.66 -0.30 -1.67
CA ILE A 14 10.61 -1.73 -1.41
C ILE A 14 9.56 -2.35 -2.30
N GLY A 15 10.01 -3.22 -3.20
CA GLY A 15 9.17 -4.12 -3.95
C GLY A 15 8.72 -5.30 -3.10
N CYS A 16 7.44 -5.35 -2.74
CA CYS A 16 6.86 -6.45 -1.97
C CYS A 16 6.51 -7.64 -2.88
N SER A 17 7.54 -8.27 -3.48
CA SER A 17 7.43 -9.47 -4.31
C SER A 17 8.59 -10.45 -4.04
N GLU A 18 8.34 -11.75 -4.22
CA GLU A 18 9.36 -12.81 -4.19
C GLU A 18 10.27 -12.74 -5.43
N ASP A 19 9.76 -12.18 -6.53
CA ASP A 19 10.45 -12.05 -7.81
C ASP A 19 11.22 -10.71 -7.91
N ASP A 20 12.08 -10.60 -8.94
CA ASP A 20 12.67 -9.31 -9.28
C ASP A 20 11.59 -8.39 -9.86
N ILE A 21 11.42 -7.26 -9.21
CA ILE A 21 10.65 -6.17 -9.78
C ILE A 21 11.58 -5.46 -10.76
N HIS A 22 11.31 -5.66 -12.06
CA HIS A 22 11.92 -4.89 -13.16
C HIS A 22 13.44 -5.12 -13.36
N GLY A 23 13.89 -6.38 -13.25
CA GLY A 23 15.19 -6.82 -13.79
C GLY A 23 16.40 -6.56 -12.90
N THR A 24 16.23 -6.02 -11.69
CA THR A 24 17.32 -5.76 -10.74
C THR A 24 16.86 -5.92 -9.30
N THR A 25 17.71 -6.48 -8.46
CA THR A 25 17.35 -6.77 -7.06
C THR A 25 17.66 -5.63 -6.09
N VAL A 26 18.70 -4.85 -6.38
CA VAL A 26 19.08 -3.66 -5.60
C VAL A 26 19.59 -2.59 -6.56
N LYS A 27 19.09 -1.36 -6.44
CA LYS A 27 19.67 -0.17 -7.06
C LYS A 27 19.93 0.89 -5.99
N TYR A 28 21.00 1.64 -6.20
CA TYR A 28 21.32 2.83 -5.42
C TYR A 28 21.68 3.96 -6.37
N ALA A 29 21.12 5.14 -6.15
CA ALA A 29 21.50 6.34 -6.89
C ALA A 29 21.36 7.59 -6.03
N LEU A 30 22.18 8.59 -6.37
CA LEU A 30 21.99 9.96 -5.93
C LEU A 30 21.25 10.71 -7.03
N VAL A 31 20.03 11.15 -6.74
CA VAL A 31 19.19 11.87 -7.70
C VAL A 31 18.82 13.23 -7.11
N SER A 32 19.33 14.29 -7.73
CA SER A 32 19.20 15.66 -7.20
C SER A 32 19.75 15.75 -5.77
N ASN A 33 18.88 16.00 -4.78
CA ASN A 33 19.24 16.05 -3.35
C ASN A 33 18.75 14.83 -2.56
N HIS A 34 18.45 13.71 -3.25
CA HIS A 34 17.94 12.49 -2.64
C HIS A 34 18.90 11.32 -2.76
N GLU A 35 19.02 10.55 -1.68
CA GLU A 35 19.62 9.22 -1.73
C GLU A 35 18.51 8.19 -1.92
N VAL A 36 18.56 7.46 -3.04
CA VAL A 36 17.48 6.56 -3.43
C VAL A 36 17.97 5.13 -3.41
N HIS A 37 17.28 4.29 -2.63
CA HIS A 37 17.47 2.85 -2.58
C HIS A 37 16.24 2.18 -3.16
N VAL A 38 16.42 1.32 -4.16
CA VAL A 38 15.34 0.46 -4.68
C VAL A 38 15.72 -0.98 -4.37
N VAL A 39 14.88 -1.70 -3.65
CA VAL A 39 15.15 -3.09 -3.23
C VAL A 39 13.94 -3.96 -3.53
N SER A 40 14.16 -5.11 -4.16
CA SER A 40 13.16 -6.17 -4.33
C SER A 40 13.69 -7.50 -3.80
N ARG A 41 12.89 -8.58 -3.89
CA ARG A 41 13.24 -9.91 -3.34
C ARG A 41 13.62 -9.86 -1.87
N ILE A 42 12.67 -9.36 -1.05
CA ILE A 42 12.85 -9.16 0.41
C ILE A 42 13.54 -10.35 1.10
N PRO A 43 13.19 -11.63 0.84
CA PRO A 43 13.83 -12.74 1.53
C PRO A 43 15.35 -12.81 1.35
N LEU A 44 15.86 -12.44 0.17
CA LEU A 44 17.29 -12.47 -0.14
C LEU A 44 18.05 -11.27 0.44
N PHE A 45 17.37 -10.13 0.59
CA PHE A 45 17.99 -8.85 0.99
C PHE A 45 17.57 -8.39 2.39
N LYS A 46 16.97 -9.26 3.20
CA LYS A 46 16.51 -8.95 4.56
C LYS A 46 17.58 -8.25 5.41
N SER A 47 18.81 -8.76 5.41
CA SER A 47 19.92 -8.16 6.18
C SER A 47 20.32 -6.78 5.65
N TYR A 48 20.32 -6.61 4.32
CA TYR A 48 20.60 -5.32 3.69
C TYR A 48 19.50 -4.29 4.01
N ILE A 49 18.23 -4.67 3.84
CA ILE A 49 17.07 -3.83 4.17
C ILE A 49 17.14 -3.38 5.62
N LYS A 50 17.41 -4.29 6.56
CA LYS A 50 17.59 -3.95 7.98
C LYS A 50 18.70 -2.93 8.19
N SER A 51 19.86 -3.14 7.55
CA SER A 51 20.99 -2.21 7.66
C SER A 51 20.65 -0.82 7.12
N VAL A 52 20.00 -0.73 5.95
CA VAL A 52 19.62 0.55 5.35
C VAL A 52 18.61 1.26 6.25
N LEU A 53 17.51 0.59 6.63
CA LEU A 53 16.48 1.18 7.48
C LEU A 53 17.03 1.64 8.84
N ALA A 54 17.89 0.83 9.48
CA ALA A 54 18.53 1.22 10.75
C ALA A 54 19.44 2.45 10.59
N SER A 55 20.16 2.56 9.47
CA SER A 55 20.99 3.73 9.19
C SER A 55 20.18 5.00 8.90
N CYS A 56 18.95 4.86 8.41
CA CYS A 56 18.10 5.98 7.98
C CYS A 56 17.08 6.41 9.04
N ALA A 57 16.90 5.65 10.12
CA ALA A 57 15.85 5.85 11.13
C ALA A 57 15.86 7.24 11.82
N LYS A 58 17.00 7.94 11.81
CA LYS A 58 17.16 9.27 12.43
C LYS A 58 17.06 10.42 11.43
N GLU A 59 16.89 10.11 10.14
CA GLU A 59 16.90 11.08 9.05
C GLU A 59 15.52 11.21 8.39
N LYS A 60 15.32 12.29 7.64
CA LYS A 60 14.09 12.51 6.88
C LYS A 60 14.03 11.50 5.72
N THR A 61 13.36 10.39 5.98
CA THR A 61 13.30 9.25 5.08
C THR A 61 11.86 8.99 4.65
N THR A 62 11.65 8.77 3.36
CA THR A 62 10.38 8.29 2.80
C THR A 62 10.54 6.83 2.38
N LEU A 63 9.65 5.99 2.89
CA LEU A 63 9.57 4.57 2.58
C LEU A 63 8.37 4.33 1.65
N VAL A 64 8.64 3.83 0.45
CA VAL A 64 7.62 3.49 -0.55
C VAL A 64 7.50 1.98 -0.62
N LEU A 65 6.35 1.44 -0.20
CA LEU A 65 6.04 0.02 -0.24
C LEU A 65 5.21 -0.27 -1.49
N VAL A 66 5.82 -0.86 -2.50
CA VAL A 66 5.13 -1.24 -3.74
C VAL A 66 4.52 -2.63 -3.53
N TYR A 67 3.21 -2.66 -3.35
CA TYR A 67 2.44 -3.89 -3.16
C TYR A 67 2.37 -4.69 -4.46
N GLU A 68 2.80 -5.95 -4.38
CA GLU A 68 2.57 -6.98 -5.40
C GLU A 68 2.03 -8.26 -4.73
N GLU A 69 2.62 -8.65 -3.58
CA GLU A 69 2.25 -9.85 -2.84
C GLU A 69 2.03 -9.56 -1.35
N MET A 70 0.90 -10.01 -0.80
CA MET A 70 0.55 -9.79 0.61
C MET A 70 1.54 -10.44 1.58
N LYS A 71 2.02 -11.64 1.23
CA LYS A 71 3.04 -12.35 2.03
C LYS A 71 4.31 -11.52 2.19
N MET A 72 4.79 -10.97 1.09
CA MET A 72 6.00 -10.14 1.07
C MET A 72 5.81 -8.81 1.78
N LEU A 73 4.61 -8.21 1.67
CA LEU A 73 4.28 -7.02 2.45
C LEU A 73 4.37 -7.31 3.95
N LEU A 74 3.76 -8.40 4.43
CA LEU A 74 3.82 -8.78 5.85
C LEU A 74 5.23 -9.14 6.32
N GLU A 75 6.01 -9.85 5.51
CA GLU A 75 7.42 -10.11 5.82
C GLU A 75 8.23 -8.82 5.96
N PHE A 76 7.94 -7.80 5.15
CA PHE A 76 8.56 -6.50 5.29
C PHE A 76 8.11 -5.77 6.56
N LEU A 77 6.81 -5.82 6.92
CA LEU A 77 6.33 -5.23 8.17
C LEU A 77 7.00 -5.85 9.41
N LEU A 78 7.25 -7.17 9.40
CA LEU A 78 8.06 -7.85 10.42
C LEU A 78 9.49 -7.31 10.50
N ILE A 79 10.10 -7.01 9.35
CA ILE A 79 11.43 -6.38 9.32
C ILE A 79 11.37 -5.00 9.96
N LEU A 80 10.39 -4.19 9.55
CA LEU A 80 10.22 -2.81 10.00
C LEU A 80 10.03 -2.74 11.52
N GLN A 81 9.15 -3.56 12.08
CA GLN A 81 8.93 -3.64 13.53
C GLN A 81 10.18 -4.10 14.29
N SER A 82 10.95 -5.05 13.74
CA SER A 82 12.18 -5.51 14.40
C SER A 82 13.25 -4.43 14.55
N ILE A 83 13.13 -3.32 13.81
CA ILE A 83 14.03 -2.15 13.91
C ILE A 83 13.54 -1.18 14.99
N GLU A 84 12.23 -1.11 15.24
CA GLU A 84 11.63 -0.29 16.29
C GLU A 84 11.90 -0.86 17.69
N SER A 85 11.87 -2.19 17.83
CA SER A 85 11.97 -2.90 19.11
C SER A 85 13.39 -2.96 19.71
N ASN A 86 14.20 -1.90 19.64
CA ASN A 86 15.52 -1.79 20.29
C ASN A 86 15.45 -1.81 21.85
N GLY A 87 14.84 -2.85 22.45
CA GLY A 87 14.91 -3.18 23.87
C GLY A 87 13.66 -2.95 24.73
N GLU A 88 12.54 -2.45 24.18
CA GLU A 88 11.28 -2.31 24.94
C GLU A 88 10.13 -3.03 24.23
N GLU A 89 9.47 -3.96 24.93
CA GLU A 89 8.18 -4.53 24.52
C GLU A 89 7.15 -3.40 24.46
N LYS A 90 6.86 -2.92 23.26
CA LYS A 90 5.73 -2.01 23.03
C LYS A 90 4.72 -2.71 22.14
N ASN A 91 3.53 -2.96 22.69
CA ASN A 91 2.38 -3.55 22.02
C ASN A 91 1.69 -2.59 21.03
N THR A 92 2.38 -1.56 20.56
CA THR A 92 1.85 -0.52 19.67
C THR A 92 2.79 -0.34 18.50
N TRP A 93 2.28 -0.55 17.28
CA TRP A 93 2.99 -0.18 16.06
C TRP A 93 3.30 1.33 16.11
N ASN A 94 4.57 1.69 16.18
CA ASN A 94 5.00 3.08 16.18
C ASN A 94 5.93 3.24 15.00
N SER A 95 5.33 3.55 13.83
CA SER A 95 6.08 3.79 12.59
C SER A 95 7.39 4.49 12.93
N PRO A 96 8.54 4.01 12.43
CA PRO A 96 9.77 4.75 12.62
C PRO A 96 9.52 6.13 11.99
N GLY A 97 10.31 7.15 12.32
CA GLY A 97 10.11 8.53 11.84
C GLY A 97 10.06 8.73 10.30
N PHE A 98 9.96 7.65 9.54
CA PHE A 98 9.65 7.53 8.15
C PHE A 98 8.27 8.07 7.79
N LYS A 99 8.23 8.79 6.65
CA LYS A 99 7.00 8.94 5.88
C LYS A 99 6.78 7.65 5.09
N ILE A 100 5.63 7.01 5.23
CA ILE A 100 5.32 5.76 4.51
C ILE A 100 4.28 6.02 3.42
N ILE A 101 4.53 5.45 2.23
CA ILE A 101 3.58 5.39 1.11
C ILE A 101 3.36 3.93 0.76
N VAL A 102 2.13 3.44 0.83
CA VAL A 102 1.73 2.13 0.32
C VAL A 102 1.19 2.33 -1.09
N LEU A 103 1.90 1.79 -2.07
CA LEU A 103 1.63 1.96 -3.49
C LEU A 103 1.14 0.65 -4.08
N ARG A 104 -0.04 0.67 -4.71
CA ARG A 104 -0.57 -0.47 -5.47
C ARG A 104 -0.43 -0.18 -6.96
N ASN A 105 0.25 -1.06 -7.70
CA ASN A 105 0.21 -1.06 -9.16
C ASN A 105 -1.06 -1.76 -9.65
N CYS A 106 -1.89 -1.09 -10.46
CA CYS A 106 -3.09 -1.67 -11.05
C CYS A 106 -2.89 -2.19 -12.48
N ASP A 107 -1.69 -2.09 -13.08
CA ASP A 107 -1.40 -2.67 -14.40
C ASP A 107 -1.61 -4.18 -14.43
N THR A 108 -1.21 -4.85 -13.35
CA THR A 108 -1.31 -6.30 -13.16
C THR A 108 -2.77 -6.75 -13.05
N THR A 109 -3.67 -5.83 -12.72
CA THR A 109 -5.11 -6.07 -12.58
C THR A 109 -5.94 -5.26 -13.58
N SER A 110 -5.33 -4.62 -14.59
CA SER A 110 -5.96 -3.61 -15.48
C SER A 110 -7.16 -4.09 -16.30
N LYS A 111 -7.47 -5.38 -16.28
CA LYS A 111 -8.68 -5.98 -16.87
C LYS A 111 -9.80 -6.25 -15.86
N VAL A 112 -9.56 -6.01 -14.58
CA VAL A 112 -10.49 -6.29 -13.49
C VAL A 112 -11.17 -4.97 -13.12
N ASN A 113 -12.50 -5.00 -13.11
CA ASN A 113 -13.33 -3.88 -12.64
C ASN A 113 -12.85 -3.46 -11.23
N PRO A 114 -12.47 -2.19 -10.97
CA PRO A 114 -12.01 -1.75 -9.65
C PRO A 114 -13.09 -1.84 -8.57
N LEU A 115 -14.35 -2.02 -8.97
CA LEU A 115 -15.50 -2.30 -8.11
C LEU A 115 -15.87 -3.79 -8.07
N ALA A 116 -15.06 -4.68 -8.64
CA ALA A 116 -15.23 -6.11 -8.41
C ALA A 116 -15.02 -6.42 -6.93
N GLU A 117 -15.73 -7.41 -6.40
CA GLU A 117 -15.67 -7.76 -4.98
C GLU A 117 -14.24 -8.03 -4.50
N SER A 118 -13.44 -8.78 -5.27
CA SER A 118 -12.03 -9.05 -4.94
C SER A 118 -11.17 -7.79 -4.91
N GLU A 119 -11.48 -6.81 -5.76
CA GLU A 119 -10.75 -5.55 -5.88
C GLU A 119 -11.06 -4.61 -4.73
N VAL A 120 -12.33 -4.54 -4.34
CA VAL A 120 -12.75 -3.80 -3.16
C VAL A 120 -12.19 -4.45 -1.90
N ALA A 121 -12.22 -5.78 -1.81
CA ALA A 121 -11.65 -6.52 -0.69
C ALA A 121 -10.14 -6.21 -0.53
N LEU A 122 -9.37 -6.26 -1.62
CA LEU A 122 -7.96 -5.88 -1.61
C LEU A 122 -7.75 -4.40 -1.20
N GLN A 123 -8.55 -3.48 -1.75
CA GLN A 123 -8.50 -2.07 -1.35
C GLN A 123 -8.77 -1.90 0.15
N GLN A 124 -9.72 -2.65 0.73
CA GLN A 124 -10.00 -2.59 2.16
C GLN A 124 -8.79 -3.01 3.00
N ILE A 125 -8.15 -4.12 2.64
CA ILE A 125 -6.97 -4.60 3.35
C ILE A 125 -5.80 -3.62 3.24
N LEU A 126 -5.48 -3.13 2.03
CA LEU A 126 -4.36 -2.22 1.85
C LEU A 126 -4.58 -0.86 2.51
N ARG A 127 -5.81 -0.34 2.48
CA ARG A 127 -6.17 0.89 3.22
C ARG A 127 -6.13 0.67 4.73
N PHE A 128 -6.58 -0.48 5.22
CA PHE A 128 -6.46 -0.85 6.63
C PHE A 128 -4.98 -0.87 7.07
N ILE A 129 -4.12 -1.55 6.32
CA ILE A 129 -2.67 -1.59 6.59
C ILE A 129 -2.11 -0.17 6.56
N SER A 130 -2.42 0.61 5.52
CA SER A 130 -1.92 2.00 5.39
C SER A 130 -2.33 2.85 6.59
N MET A 131 -3.58 2.74 7.06
CA MET A 131 -4.06 3.41 8.26
C MET A 131 -3.27 3.00 9.50
N LYS A 132 -2.98 1.70 9.69
CA LYS A 132 -2.19 1.20 10.84
C LYS A 132 -0.74 1.67 10.79
N LEU A 133 -0.19 1.84 9.59
CA LEU A 133 1.16 2.37 9.38
C LEU A 133 1.23 3.90 9.51
N GLY A 134 0.09 4.61 9.60
CA GLY A 134 0.06 6.07 9.44
C GLY A 134 0.60 6.50 8.07
N ALA A 135 0.34 5.70 7.04
CA ALA A 135 0.83 5.84 5.68
C ALA A 135 -0.20 6.48 4.75
N THR A 136 0.29 7.01 3.64
CA THR A 136 -0.54 7.37 2.49
C THR A 136 -0.73 6.14 1.61
N TYR A 137 -1.96 5.89 1.16
CA TYR A 137 -2.28 4.84 0.20
C TYR A 137 -2.47 5.44 -1.19
N ALA A 138 -1.85 4.85 -2.21
CA ALA A 138 -1.98 5.27 -3.59
C ALA A 138 -2.16 4.08 -4.54
N VAL A 139 -3.03 4.22 -5.54
CA VAL A 139 -3.17 3.27 -6.65
C VAL A 139 -2.72 3.94 -7.93
N VAL A 140 -1.82 3.29 -8.65
CA VAL A 140 -1.18 3.83 -9.85
C VAL A 140 -1.13 2.77 -10.96
N SER A 141 -1.14 3.20 -12.22
CA SER A 141 -0.77 2.38 -13.37
C SER A 141 0.61 2.79 -13.88
N THR A 142 1.19 1.95 -14.76
CA THR A 142 2.53 2.07 -15.35
C THR A 142 3.65 2.17 -14.33
N ALA A 143 3.44 1.57 -13.15
CA ALA A 143 4.33 1.68 -11.98
C ALA A 143 5.74 1.10 -12.18
N LYS A 144 6.00 0.48 -13.33
CA LYS A 144 7.32 -0.05 -13.69
C LYS A 144 8.40 1.04 -13.71
N SER A 145 8.01 2.28 -13.89
CA SER A 145 8.87 3.47 -13.83
C SER A 145 9.47 3.72 -12.44
N PHE A 146 8.90 3.23 -11.32
CA PHE A 146 9.44 3.52 -9.98
C PHE A 146 10.60 2.62 -9.55
N ALA A 147 10.89 1.55 -10.30
CA ALA A 147 12.15 0.84 -10.14
C ALA A 147 13.33 1.66 -10.69
N ASP A 148 13.08 2.76 -11.39
CA ASP A 148 14.08 3.76 -11.70
C ASP A 148 14.19 4.77 -10.54
N PRO A 149 15.40 5.05 -10.02
CA PRO A 149 15.59 6.02 -8.96
C PRO A 149 15.04 7.43 -9.25
N THR A 150 15.05 7.88 -10.51
CA THR A 150 14.49 9.18 -10.90
C THR A 150 12.97 9.15 -10.79
N GLY A 151 12.34 8.11 -11.33
CA GLY A 151 10.90 7.90 -11.22
C GLY A 151 10.41 7.82 -9.78
N ALA A 152 11.19 7.21 -8.87
CA ALA A 152 10.86 7.15 -7.45
C ALA A 152 10.85 8.54 -6.78
N VAL A 153 11.83 9.41 -7.08
CA VAL A 153 11.87 10.79 -6.57
C VAL A 153 10.67 11.58 -7.05
N GLU A 154 10.36 11.49 -8.36
CA GLU A 154 9.23 12.18 -8.96
C GLU A 154 7.90 11.73 -8.36
N LEU A 155 7.70 10.41 -8.18
CA LEU A 155 6.51 9.87 -7.53
C LEU A 155 6.32 10.45 -6.13
N VAL A 156 7.36 10.39 -5.29
CA VAL A 156 7.29 10.86 -3.90
C VAL A 156 6.96 12.35 -3.86
N ALA A 157 7.59 13.15 -4.73
CA ALA A 157 7.31 14.57 -4.83
C ALA A 157 5.87 14.84 -5.28
N ASN A 158 5.39 14.12 -6.29
CA ASN A 158 4.04 14.27 -6.83
C ASN A 158 2.97 13.86 -5.82
N VAL A 159 3.12 12.71 -5.17
CA VAL A 159 2.22 12.27 -4.09
C VAL A 159 2.21 13.28 -2.95
N ALA A 160 3.38 13.79 -2.53
CA ALA A 160 3.46 14.82 -1.50
C ALA A 160 2.77 16.14 -1.90
N ASN A 161 2.80 16.50 -3.19
CA ASN A 161 2.09 17.68 -3.68
C ASN A 161 0.57 17.46 -3.67
N GLN A 162 0.09 16.28 -4.07
CA GLN A 162 -1.34 15.95 -4.00
C GLN A 162 -1.85 15.90 -2.55
N GLU A 163 -1.04 15.43 -1.60
CA GLU A 163 -1.35 15.44 -0.17
C GLU A 163 -1.49 16.86 0.39
N LYS A 164 -0.62 17.80 0.00
CA LYS A 164 -0.66 19.20 0.49
C LYS A 164 -1.95 19.91 0.12
N ASP A 165 -2.50 19.60 -1.05
CA ASP A 165 -3.79 20.10 -1.48
C ASP A 165 -4.96 19.45 -0.71
N ALA A 166 -4.69 18.47 0.15
CA ALA A 166 -5.65 17.64 0.89
C ALA A 166 -6.73 17.02 -0.02
N LYS A 167 -6.43 16.88 -1.32
CA LYS A 167 -7.36 16.34 -2.30
C LYS A 167 -7.34 14.82 -2.18
N LEU A 168 -8.30 14.28 -1.42
CA LEU A 168 -8.69 12.89 -1.59
C LEU A 168 -8.96 12.66 -3.07
N GLN A 169 -8.33 11.63 -3.63
CA GLN A 169 -8.68 11.15 -4.94
C GLN A 169 -9.38 9.81 -4.80
N VAL A 170 -10.68 9.81 -5.04
CA VAL A 170 -11.47 8.58 -5.23
C VAL A 170 -10.99 7.91 -6.52
N TYR A 171 -11.09 6.58 -6.58
CA TYR A 171 -10.65 5.80 -7.73
C TYR A 171 -11.24 6.36 -9.05
N ASN A 172 -10.35 6.76 -9.96
CA ASN A 172 -10.68 7.23 -11.30
C ASN A 172 -10.01 6.31 -12.33
N THR A 173 -10.80 5.69 -13.20
CA THR A 173 -10.30 4.79 -14.25
C THR A 173 -9.38 5.47 -15.27
N HIS A 174 -9.54 6.77 -15.51
CA HIS A 174 -8.65 7.54 -16.39
C HIS A 174 -7.35 7.93 -15.70
N GLY A 175 -7.36 8.02 -14.37
CA GLY A 175 -6.26 8.50 -13.56
C GLY A 175 -5.90 9.97 -13.81
N ILE A 176 -4.87 10.44 -13.11
CA ILE A 176 -4.22 11.75 -13.28
C ILE A 176 -2.75 11.47 -13.53
N GLU A 177 -2.19 12.01 -14.61
CA GLU A 177 -0.77 11.84 -14.90
C GLU A 177 0.09 12.51 -13.82
N LEU A 178 0.99 11.74 -13.22
CA LEU A 178 1.97 12.22 -12.25
C LEU A 178 3.30 12.56 -12.94
N CYS A 179 3.90 11.57 -13.60
CA CYS A 179 5.18 11.70 -14.31
C CYS A 179 5.42 10.50 -15.23
N ASN A 180 6.09 10.69 -16.36
CA ASN A 180 6.55 9.60 -17.24
C ASN A 180 5.48 8.52 -17.49
N GLU A 181 4.27 8.95 -17.87
CA GLU A 181 3.10 8.08 -18.14
C GLU A 181 2.51 7.36 -16.92
N VAL A 182 3.00 7.61 -15.71
CA VAL A 182 2.40 7.15 -14.45
C VAL A 182 1.08 7.84 -14.23
N MET A 183 0.02 7.06 -14.11
CA MET A 183 -1.31 7.58 -13.78
C MET A 183 -1.66 7.25 -12.34
N LEU A 184 -2.02 8.26 -11.56
CA LEU A 184 -2.63 8.13 -10.24
C LEU A 184 -4.13 7.89 -10.38
N HIS A 185 -4.61 6.74 -9.96
CA HIS A 185 -6.01 6.38 -9.98
C HIS A 185 -6.72 6.70 -8.67
N GLN A 186 -6.05 6.48 -7.52
CA GLN A 186 -6.61 6.71 -6.19
C GLN A 186 -5.52 7.23 -5.26
N LEU A 187 -5.89 8.13 -4.36
CA LEU A 187 -5.01 8.64 -3.30
C LEU A 187 -5.81 8.83 -2.03
N VAL A 188 -5.37 8.16 -0.97
CA VAL A 188 -5.87 8.35 0.38
C VAL A 188 -4.73 8.88 1.24
N PRO A 189 -4.78 10.18 1.61
CA PRO A 189 -3.76 10.77 2.46
C PRO A 189 -3.69 10.09 3.83
N LYS A 190 -2.51 10.16 4.45
CA LYS A 190 -2.32 9.86 5.86
C LYS A 190 -3.42 10.51 6.72
N ASP A 191 -3.87 9.77 7.74
CA ASP A 191 -4.87 10.18 8.74
C ASP A 191 -6.28 10.48 8.18
N TRP A 192 -6.51 10.28 6.88
CA TRP A 192 -7.84 10.46 6.29
C TRP A 192 -8.78 9.31 6.60
N ASP A 193 -8.26 8.08 6.60
CA ASP A 193 -9.06 6.86 6.68
C ASP A 193 -9.51 6.49 8.10
N ASN A 194 -10.62 5.74 8.17
CA ASN A 194 -11.07 5.02 9.36
C ASN A 194 -11.90 3.79 8.92
N TRP A 195 -12.21 2.88 9.84
CA TRP A 195 -12.94 1.64 9.53
C TRP A 195 -14.26 1.89 8.81
N SER A 196 -15.02 2.91 9.23
CA SER A 196 -16.29 3.27 8.58
C SER A 196 -16.10 3.69 7.12
N LYS A 197 -15.06 4.46 6.80
CA LYS A 197 -14.74 4.88 5.43
C LYS A 197 -14.21 3.73 4.57
N ILE A 198 -13.46 2.80 5.17
CA ILE A 198 -12.94 1.62 4.48
C ILE A 198 -14.10 0.65 4.17
N GLY A 199 -15.02 0.46 5.12
CA GLY A 199 -16.20 -0.39 4.97
C GLY A 199 -17.31 0.19 4.08
N LEU A 200 -17.28 1.48 3.75
CA LEU A 200 -18.34 2.10 2.95
C LEU A 200 -18.45 1.47 1.54
N LEU A 201 -17.31 1.19 0.89
CA LEU A 201 -17.29 0.72 -0.49
C LEU A 201 -17.89 -0.69 -0.64
N SER A 202 -17.70 -1.57 0.35
CA SER A 202 -18.23 -2.93 0.31
C SER A 202 -19.76 -2.99 0.42
N ARG A 203 -20.38 -1.99 1.05
CA ARG A 203 -21.84 -1.89 1.20
C ARG A 203 -22.55 -1.46 -0.08
N SER A 204 -21.81 -1.01 -1.09
CA SER A 204 -22.37 -0.39 -2.29
C SER A 204 -22.12 -1.17 -3.57
N ILE A 205 -21.47 -2.34 -3.48
CA ILE A 205 -21.20 -3.18 -4.64
C ILE A 205 -21.94 -4.52 -4.53
N PRO A 206 -22.35 -5.13 -5.66
CA PRO A 206 -22.94 -6.46 -5.66
C PRO A 206 -22.01 -7.50 -5.06
N ARG A 207 -22.60 -8.48 -4.36
CA ARG A 207 -21.89 -9.58 -3.71
C ARG A 207 -21.92 -10.83 -4.57
N ASP A 208 -20.78 -11.51 -4.64
CA ASP A 208 -20.74 -12.91 -4.98
C ASP A 208 -21.13 -13.75 -3.75
N SER A 209 -21.68 -14.94 -3.98
CA SER A 209 -22.18 -15.83 -2.92
C SER A 209 -21.11 -16.30 -1.92
N ASN A 210 -19.84 -16.03 -2.18
CA ASN A 210 -18.69 -16.41 -1.34
C ASN A 210 -17.92 -15.16 -0.86
N GLY A 211 -18.63 -14.05 -0.66
CA GLY A 211 -18.04 -12.74 -0.50
C GLY A 211 -17.00 -12.63 0.60
N THR A 212 -15.96 -11.83 0.32
CA THR A 212 -14.73 -11.78 1.13
C THR A 212 -14.46 -10.39 1.73
N MET A 213 -15.29 -9.39 1.43
CA MET A 213 -15.12 -8.03 1.97
C MET A 213 -15.65 -7.87 3.39
N LEU A 214 -15.03 -6.97 4.15
CA LEU A 214 -15.42 -6.58 5.50
C LEU A 214 -16.60 -5.60 5.47
N GLU A 215 -17.60 -5.79 6.32
CA GLU A 215 -18.84 -5.00 6.34
C GLU A 215 -19.12 -4.29 7.66
N SER A 216 -18.65 -4.92 8.74
CA SER A 216 -18.99 -4.57 10.11
C SER A 216 -17.78 -4.07 10.87
N GLU A 217 -18.04 -3.20 11.86
CA GLU A 217 -17.02 -2.74 12.79
C GLU A 217 -16.38 -3.90 13.56
N SER A 218 -17.16 -4.94 13.90
CA SER A 218 -16.66 -6.15 14.56
C SER A 218 -15.64 -6.94 13.72
N GLU A 219 -15.80 -6.98 12.40
CA GLU A 219 -14.82 -7.62 11.51
C GLU A 219 -13.53 -6.80 11.45
N PHE A 220 -13.63 -5.46 11.41
CA PHE A 220 -12.47 -4.59 11.49
C PHE A 220 -11.76 -4.68 12.85
N MET A 221 -12.50 -4.80 13.96
CA MET A 221 -11.93 -5.07 15.28
C MET A 221 -11.19 -6.41 15.30
N SER A 222 -11.79 -7.47 14.75
CA SER A 222 -11.14 -8.79 14.69
C SER A 222 -9.86 -8.75 13.86
N LEU A 223 -9.89 -8.06 12.71
CA LEU A 223 -8.69 -7.83 11.90
C LEU A 223 -7.66 -6.98 12.67
N ASP A 224 -8.09 -6.02 13.47
CA ASP A 224 -7.19 -5.19 14.27
C ASP A 224 -6.47 -5.98 15.36
N ASP A 225 -7.20 -6.82 16.08
CA ASP A 225 -6.63 -7.72 17.09
C ASP A 225 -5.66 -8.71 16.45
N LEU A 226 -6.01 -9.26 15.29
CA LEU A 226 -5.12 -10.11 14.49
C LEU A 226 -3.87 -9.34 14.07
N PHE A 227 -4.00 -8.13 13.53
CA PHE A 227 -2.86 -7.33 13.10
C PHE A 227 -1.89 -7.03 14.25
N HIS A 228 -2.40 -6.59 15.40
CA HIS A 228 -1.55 -6.29 16.56
C HIS A 228 -0.86 -7.52 17.14
N SER A 229 -1.52 -8.68 17.15
CA SER A 229 -0.93 -9.93 17.64
C SER A 229 -0.01 -10.58 16.62
N SER A 230 -0.21 -10.33 15.32
CA SER A 230 0.41 -11.07 14.21
C SER A 230 1.93 -10.98 14.10
N PHE A 231 2.55 -10.11 14.88
CA PHE A 231 3.99 -9.94 14.88
C PHE A 231 4.68 -10.44 16.16
N GLN A 232 3.93 -11.12 17.04
CA GLN A 232 4.46 -11.71 18.28
C GLN A 232 5.03 -13.11 18.06
N SER A 233 4.50 -13.86 17.08
CA SER A 233 4.95 -15.22 16.75
C SER A 233 4.75 -15.54 15.27
N GLN A 234 5.46 -16.56 14.76
CA GLN A 234 5.24 -17.04 13.40
C GLN A 234 3.79 -17.52 13.16
N GLU A 235 3.20 -18.23 14.13
CA GLU A 235 1.81 -18.70 14.09
C GLU A 235 0.81 -17.54 13.96
N SER A 236 1.06 -16.45 14.67
CA SER A 236 0.22 -15.23 14.60
C SER A 236 0.34 -14.54 13.23
N THR A 237 1.52 -14.54 12.62
CA THR A 237 1.72 -14.03 11.24
C THR A 237 0.98 -14.90 10.22
N GLU A 238 1.08 -16.22 10.37
CA GLU A 238 0.38 -17.18 9.50
C GLU A 238 -1.15 -17.03 9.60
N SER A 239 -1.67 -16.75 10.79
CA SER A 239 -3.10 -16.47 11.01
C SER A 239 -3.57 -15.22 10.25
N LEU A 240 -2.79 -14.14 10.26
CA LEU A 240 -3.10 -12.93 9.49
C LEU A 240 -2.99 -13.17 7.97
N LEU A 241 -1.99 -13.93 7.53
CA LEU A 241 -1.85 -14.33 6.12
C LEU A 241 -3.06 -15.16 5.65
N GLN A 242 -3.52 -16.08 6.49
CA GLN A 242 -4.71 -16.88 6.21
C GLN A 242 -5.95 -15.99 6.09
N PHE A 243 -6.12 -15.03 7.01
CA PHE A 243 -7.20 -14.05 6.94
C PHE A 243 -7.16 -13.28 5.61
N PHE A 244 -6.00 -12.73 5.21
CA PHE A 244 -5.89 -12.01 3.94
C PHE A 244 -6.08 -12.89 2.70
N SER A 245 -5.70 -14.17 2.77
CA SER A 245 -5.96 -15.12 1.69
C SER A 245 -7.45 -15.43 1.53
N GLN A 246 -8.21 -15.33 2.62
CA GLN A 246 -9.67 -15.46 2.62
C GLN A 246 -10.37 -14.14 2.25
N HIS A 247 -9.76 -12.99 2.57
CA HIS A 247 -10.39 -11.67 2.53
C HIS A 247 -9.82 -10.66 1.51
N GLY A 248 -8.85 -11.02 0.67
CA GLY A 248 -8.22 -10.00 -0.20
C GLY A 248 -7.26 -10.47 -1.31
N LEU A 249 -7.10 -11.78 -1.54
CA LEU A 249 -6.28 -12.26 -2.66
C LEU A 249 -7.18 -12.82 -3.76
N PRO A 250 -7.04 -12.38 -5.02
CA PRO A 250 -7.67 -13.07 -6.13
C PRO A 250 -7.14 -14.52 -6.15
N ARG A 251 -8.02 -15.49 -5.86
CA ARG A 251 -7.78 -16.88 -6.27
C ARG A 251 -7.49 -16.81 -7.76
N LYS A 252 -6.27 -17.19 -8.19
CA LYS A 252 -5.79 -17.22 -9.60
C LYS A 252 -6.93 -16.96 -10.59
N ILE A 253 -7.02 -15.73 -11.10
CA ILE A 253 -8.09 -15.31 -12.01
C ILE A 253 -8.04 -16.25 -13.21
N THR A 254 -8.96 -17.21 -13.25
CA THR A 254 -9.32 -17.88 -14.49
C THR A 254 -10.20 -16.87 -15.20
N THR A 255 -9.75 -16.40 -16.35
CA THR A 255 -10.45 -15.42 -17.18
C THR A 255 -11.89 -15.86 -17.43
N ARG A 256 -12.85 -15.27 -16.71
CA ARG A 256 -14.25 -15.28 -17.09
C ARG A 256 -14.61 -13.90 -17.64
N ASN A 257 -15.01 -13.90 -18.90
CA ASN A 257 -15.65 -12.77 -19.55
C ASN A 257 -17.03 -12.61 -18.93
N ASP A 258 -17.20 -11.65 -18.03
CA ASP A 258 -18.54 -11.28 -17.56
C ASP A 258 -18.90 -9.88 -18.08
N HIS A 259 -20.12 -9.82 -18.61
CA HIS A 259 -20.67 -8.76 -19.41
C HIS A 259 -20.78 -7.44 -18.64
N HIS A 260 -20.47 -6.34 -19.34
CA HIS A 260 -20.69 -4.97 -18.91
C HIS A 260 -22.18 -4.70 -18.66
N GLU A 261 -22.62 -4.78 -17.42
CA GLU A 261 -23.84 -4.11 -16.98
C GLU A 261 -23.47 -2.74 -16.39
N ASN A 262 -24.26 -1.72 -16.74
CA ASN A 262 -24.05 -0.31 -16.39
C ASN A 262 -23.92 -0.13 -14.88
N LEU A 263 -22.73 0.26 -14.40
CA LEU A 263 -22.47 0.50 -12.98
C LEU A 263 -22.49 1.99 -12.64
N LEU A 264 -23.08 2.28 -11.48
CA LEU A 264 -23.31 3.61 -10.92
C LEU A 264 -22.00 4.27 -10.47
N THR A 265 -21.86 5.57 -10.74
CA THR A 265 -20.76 6.38 -10.20
C THR A 265 -21.03 6.73 -8.73
N TYR A 266 -20.01 7.14 -7.96
CA TYR A 266 -20.21 7.61 -6.57
C TYR A 266 -21.16 8.82 -6.48
N ALA A 267 -21.24 9.65 -7.54
CA ALA A 267 -22.23 10.72 -7.64
C ALA A 267 -23.66 10.15 -7.76
N ASP A 268 -23.83 9.08 -8.54
CA ASP A 268 -25.11 8.36 -8.65
C ASP A 268 -25.46 7.65 -7.32
N MET A 269 -24.47 7.12 -6.60
CA MET A 269 -24.64 6.51 -5.27
C MET A 269 -25.07 7.54 -4.21
N ILE A 270 -24.43 8.72 -4.18
CA ILE A 270 -24.81 9.84 -3.30
C ILE A 270 -26.24 10.31 -3.61
N GLN A 271 -26.65 10.33 -4.89
CA GLN A 271 -28.01 10.67 -5.28
C GLN A 271 -29.03 9.63 -4.82
N GLN A 272 -28.74 8.33 -4.96
CA GLN A 272 -29.64 7.27 -4.52
C GLN A 272 -29.82 7.26 -3.00
N LEU A 273 -28.78 7.57 -2.23
CA LEU A 273 -28.86 7.67 -0.77
C LEU A 273 -29.78 8.83 -0.32
N LYS A 274 -29.77 9.96 -1.03
CA LYS A 274 -30.67 11.09 -0.75
C LYS A 274 -32.13 10.83 -1.11
N ALA A 275 -32.41 9.83 -1.95
CA ALA A 275 -33.76 9.46 -2.36
C ALA A 275 -34.45 8.48 -1.39
N LEU A 276 -33.70 7.99 -0.38
CA LEU A 276 -34.17 7.05 0.64
C LEU A 276 -34.44 7.73 2.01
N GLU A 277 -34.23 9.05 2.09
CA GLU A 277 -34.64 9.92 3.21
C GLU A 277 -35.98 10.62 2.89
#